data_AF-A0AAN9A760-F1
#
_entry.id   AF-A0AAN9A760-F1
#
_cell.length_a   1.000
_cell.length_b   1.000
_cell.length_c   1.000
_cell.angle_alpha   90.00
_cell.angle_beta   90.00
_cell.angle_gamma   90.00
#
_symmetry.space_group_name_H-M   'P 1'
#
loop_
_entity.id
_entity.type
_entity.pdbx_description
1 polymer ?
#
loop_
_entity_poly.entity_id
_entity_poly.type
_entity_poly.pdbx_seq_one_letter_code
_entity_poly.pdbx_strand_id
1 'polypeptide(L)' 'FNETVAMDLRKFKARFDFLHIIDSYTRIGLARMIKRKIPSVILNNVIFMWITSGRGLQKKFLTEKD' A
#
# COMPACT_ATOMS: atom_id res chain seq x y z
N PHE A 1 -15.18 5.13 -5.63
CA PHE A 1 -13.72 5.20 -5.84
C PHE A 1 -13.07 5.75 -4.59
N ASN A 2 -11.95 5.19 -4.14
CA ASN A 2 -11.18 5.53 -2.93
C ASN A 2 -11.90 5.35 -1.59
N GLU A 3 -12.95 4.52 -1.53
CA GLU A 3 -13.61 4.26 -0.24
C GLU A 3 -12.87 3.19 0.55
N THR A 4 -12.48 2.12 -0.13
CA THR A 4 -11.80 0.99 0.45
C THR A 4 -10.57 0.66 -0.38
N VAL A 5 -9.43 0.65 0.29
CA VAL A 5 -8.15 0.33 -0.32
C VAL A 5 -7.61 -0.91 0.39
N ALA A 6 -7.33 -1.97 -0.36
CA ALA A 6 -6.66 -3.15 0.19
C ALA A 6 -5.14 -2.98 0.07
N MET A 7 -4.43 -3.42 1.10
CA MET A 7 -2.98 -3.32 1.19
C MET A 7 -2.39 -4.66 1.63
N ASP A 8 -1.32 -5.07 0.96
CA ASP A 8 -0.62 -6.33 1.20
C ASP A 8 0.90 -6.14 1.11
N LEU A 9 1.64 -6.93 1.89
CA LEU A 9 3.10 -6.93 1.95
C LEU A 9 3.65 -8.30 1.54
N ARG A 10 4.28 -8.37 0.38
CA ARG A 10 4.83 -9.63 -0.16
C ARG A 10 6.34 -9.65 -0.09
N LYS A 11 6.90 -10.70 0.51
CA LYS A 11 8.35 -10.90 0.58
C LYS A 11 8.96 -11.05 -0.82
N PHE A 12 10.06 -10.35 -1.08
CA PHE A 12 10.80 -10.41 -2.35
C PHE A 12 12.31 -10.45 -2.14
N LYS A 13 12.89 -11.65 -2.19
CA LYS A 13 14.30 -11.89 -1.83
C LYS A 13 14.61 -11.50 -0.38
N ALA A 14 15.81 -11.81 0.09
CA ALA A 14 16.16 -11.69 1.52
C ALA A 14 16.11 -10.26 2.09
N ARG A 15 16.08 -9.21 1.25
CA ARG A 15 16.26 -7.81 1.67
C ARG A 15 15.12 -6.88 1.25
N PHE A 16 14.17 -7.36 0.46
CA PHE A 16 13.13 -6.50 -0.09
C PHE A 16 11.76 -7.12 0.12
N ASP A 17 10.77 -6.26 0.29
CA ASP A 17 9.37 -6.62 0.25
C ASP A 17 8.68 -5.72 -0.77
N PHE A 18 7.61 -6.18 -1.39
CA PHE A 18 6.72 -5.35 -2.16
C PHE A 18 5.49 -4.98 -1.34
N LEU A 19 5.29 -3.67 -1.17
CA LEU A 19 4.05 -3.10 -0.68
C LEU A 19 3.11 -2.89 -1.86
N HIS A 20 1.99 -3.61 -1.85
CA HIS A 20 0.92 -3.49 -2.85
C HIS A 20 -0.27 -2.77 -2.23
N ILE A 21 -0.89 -1.89 -3.01
CA ILE A 21 -2.08 -1.13 -2.63
C ILE A 21 -3.03 -1.16 -3.81
N ILE A 22 -4.30 -1.51 -3.60
CA ILE A 22 -5.32 -1.59 -4.65
C ILE A 22 -6.63 -0.95 -4.19
N ASP A 23 -7.21 -0.09 -5.03
CA ASP A 23 -8.56 0.40 -4.82
C ASP A 23 -9.57 -0.71 -5.14
N SER A 24 -10.43 -1.04 -4.17
CA SER A 24 -11.36 -2.16 -4.28
C SER A 24 -12.45 -1.94 -5.34
N TYR A 25 -12.71 -0.69 -5.75
CA TYR A 25 -13.75 -0.34 -6.73
C TYR A 25 -13.23 -0.39 -8.17
N THR A 26 -12.18 0.38 -8.46
CA THR A 26 -11.55 0.50 -9.79
C THR A 26 -10.57 -0.61 -10.10
N ARG A 27 -10.11 -1.35 -9.09
CA ARG A 27 -9.05 -2.37 -9.22
C ARG A 27 -7.70 -1.85 -9.69
N ILE A 28 -7.52 -0.53 -9.70
CA ILE A 28 -6.22 0.06 -10.03
C ILE A 28 -5.29 -0.12 -8.83
N GLY A 29 -4.16 -0.79 -9.09
CA GLY A 29 -3.14 -1.08 -8.10
C GLY A 29 -1.89 -0.22 -8.26
N LEU A 30 -1.17 -0.05 -7.16
CA LEU A 30 0.16 0.51 -7.09
C LEU A 30 1.04 -0.44 -6.28
N ALA A 31 2.31 -0.56 -6.66
CA ALA A 31 3.28 -1.38 -5.97
C ALA A 31 4.58 -0.62 -5.75
N ARG A 32 5.24 -0.83 -4.61
CA ARG A 32 6.57 -0.27 -4.35
C ARG A 32 7.42 -1.23 -3.54
N MET A 33 8.69 -1.27 -3.88
CA MET A 33 9.70 -2.04 -3.16
C MET A 33 10.10 -1.30 -1.89
N ILE A 34 10.04 -2.00 -0.74
CA ILE A 34 10.52 -1.52 0.55
C ILE A 34 11.66 -2.41 1.05
N LYS A 35 12.58 -1.84 1.84
CA LYS A 35 13.75 -2.56 2.37
C LYS A 35 13.56 -3.05 3.82
N ARG A 36 12.54 -2.55 4.52
CA ARG A 36 12.30 -2.79 5.94
C ARG A 36 10.80 -2.78 6.24
N LYS A 37 10.30 -3.83 6.91
CA LYS A 37 8.93 -3.92 7.43
C LYS A 37 8.81 -3.21 8.79
N ILE A 38 8.94 -1.88 8.79
CA ILE A 38 8.67 -1.05 9.98
C ILE A 38 7.49 -0.11 9.72
N PRO A 39 6.64 0.18 10.72
CA PRO A 39 5.41 0.96 10.51
C PRO A 39 5.63 2.32 9.82
N SER A 40 6.68 3.05 10.20
CA SER A 40 7.01 4.35 9.61
C SER A 40 7.36 4.25 8.11
N VAL A 41 8.07 3.21 7.70
CA VAL A 41 8.41 2.97 6.28
C VAL A 41 7.15 2.64 5.50
N ILE A 42 6.26 1.82 6.05
CA ILE A 42 5.00 1.45 5.39
C ILE A 42 4.13 2.70 5.21
N LEU A 43 3.89 3.46 6.28
CA LEU A 43 3.08 4.68 6.25
C LEU A 43 3.62 5.71 5.25
N ASN A 44 4.93 5.97 5.25
CA ASN A 44 5.55 6.90 4.31
C ASN A 44 5.37 6.45 2.85
N ASN A 45 5.45 5.14 2.59
CA ASN A 45 5.21 4.62 1.24
C ASN A 45 3.73 4.69 0.85
N VAL A 46 2.80 4.41 1.76
CA VAL A 46 1.35 4.56 1.51
C VAL A 46 1.02 6.01 1.16
N ILE A 47 1.50 6.99 1.94
CA ILE A 47 1.27 8.42 1.70
C ILE A 47 1.80 8.82 0.31
N PHE A 48 3.03 8.42 -0.01
CA PHE A 48 3.66 8.75 -1.28
C PHE A 48 3.05 8.05 -2.49
N MET A 49 2.65 6.78 -2.36
CA MET A 49 2.04 6.06 -3.47
C MET A 49 0.61 6.50 -3.70
N TRP A 50 -0.15 6.67 -2.62
CA TRP A 50 -1.58 6.91 -2.70
C TRP A 50 -1.92 8.39 -2.72
N ILE A 51 -1.61 9.09 -1.64
CA ILE A 51 -2.09 10.46 -1.39
C ILE A 51 -1.47 11.43 -2.40
N THR A 52 -0.16 11.35 -2.62
CA THR A 52 0.50 12.27 -3.57
C THR A 52 0.24 11.93 -5.03
N SER A 53 -0.36 10.77 -5.35
CA SER A 53 -0.74 10.42 -6.72
C SER A 53 -2.05 11.07 -7.20
N GLY A 54 -2.69 11.89 -6.37
CA GLY A 54 -3.97 12.55 -6.69
C GLY A 54 -5.19 11.62 -6.57
N ARG A 55 -5.00 10.40 -6.04
CA ARG A 55 -6.10 9.45 -5.77
C ARG A 55 -6.94 9.80 -4.55
N GLY A 56 -6.73 10.97 -3.93
CA GLY A 56 -7.50 11.40 -2.76
C GLY A 56 -7.26 10.54 -1.51
N LEU A 57 -7.95 10.89 -0.43
CA LEU A 57 -7.86 10.18 0.84
C LEU A 57 -8.82 8.99 0.87
N GLN A 58 -8.28 7.82 1.20
CA GLN A 58 -9.09 6.63 1.44
C GLN A 58 -9.82 6.68 2.78
N LYS A 59 -11.06 6.18 2.83
CA LYS A 59 -11.84 6.09 4.09
C LYS A 59 -11.40 4.90 4.95
N LYS A 60 -10.99 3.79 4.33
CA LYS A 60 -10.62 2.56 5.02
C LYS A 60 -9.51 1.80 4.31
N PHE A 61 -8.59 1.25 5.10
CA PHE A 61 -7.65 0.22 4.65
C PHE A 61 -8.13 -1.18 5.04
N LEU A 62 -8.01 -2.12 4.12
CA LEU A 62 -8.08 -3.56 4.38
C LEU A 62 -6.67 -4.11 4.37
N THR A 63 -6.27 -4.78 5.44
CA THR A 63 -4.97 -5.46 5.54
C THR A 63 -5.20 -6.88 6.01
N GLU A 64 -4.32 -7.80 5.62
CA GLU A 64 -4.28 -9.10 6.29
C GLU A 64 -3.81 -8.94 7.73
N LYS A 65 -4.31 -9.82 8.60
CA LYS A 65 -3.87 -9.94 9.98
C LYS A 65 -2.75 -10.96 10.00
N ASP A 66 -1.52 -10.48 9.98
CA ASP A 66 -0.32 -11.27 10.34
C ASP A 66 -0.28 -11.51 11.85
#